data_AF-I4C354-F1
#
_entry.id   AF-I4C354-F1
#
_cell.length_a   1.000
_cell.length_b   1.000
_cell.length_c   1.000
_cell.angle_alpha   90.00
_cell.angle_beta   90.00
_cell.angle_gamma   90.00
#
_symmetry.space_group_name_H-M   'P 1'
#
loop_
_entity.id
_entity.type
_entity.pdbx_description
1 polymer ?
#
loop_
_entity_poly.entity_id
_entity_poly.type
_entity_poly.pdbx_seq_one_letter_code
_entity_poly.pdbx_strand_id
1 'polypeptide(L)'
;MTYLFTKAGCGKCEWVKSHVDLNSVKDLTVLQLDQENTEALALLAYYECVSLSEKQLPILVSESDEVITGAGHIRKYLESNCKEN
;
A
#
# COMPACT_ATOMS: atom_id res chain seq x y z
N MET A 1 0.95 9.61 -8.06
CA MET A 1 1.63 9.05 -6.87
C MET A 1 0.79 7.96 -6.26
N THR A 2 1.30 6.73 -6.25
CA THR A 2 0.66 5.55 -5.63
C THR A 2 1.24 5.34 -4.24
N TYR A 3 0.39 5.12 -3.23
CA TYR A 3 0.80 4.92 -1.83
C TYR A 3 0.43 3.52 -1.36
N LEU A 4 1.39 2.77 -0.83
CA LEU A 4 1.15 1.47 -0.22
C LEU A 4 1.33 1.55 1.29
N PHE A 5 0.21 1.53 2.01
CA PHE A 5 0.18 1.49 3.47
C PHE A 5 0.35 0.06 3.96
N THR A 6 1.39 -0.13 4.76
CA THR A 6 1.78 -1.40 5.38
C THR A 6 1.89 -1.22 6.88
N LYS A 7 1.93 -2.32 7.65
CA LYS A 7 2.09 -2.28 9.11
C LYS A 7 3.07 -3.35 9.55
N ALA A 8 3.86 -3.06 10.58
CA ALA A 8 4.71 -4.05 11.21
C ALA A 8 3.86 -5.22 11.78
N GLY A 9 4.29 -6.46 11.52
CA GLY A 9 3.54 -7.66 11.93
C GLY A 9 2.38 -8.07 11.01
N CYS A 10 2.18 -7.38 9.89
CA CYS A 10 1.18 -7.76 8.88
C CYS A 10 1.75 -8.84 7.93
N GLY A 11 1.40 -10.11 8.15
CA GLY A 11 1.85 -11.22 7.29
C GLY A 11 1.44 -11.06 5.82
N LYS A 12 0.28 -10.44 5.55
CA LYS A 12 -0.17 -10.11 4.19
C LYS A 12 0.72 -9.07 3.50
N CYS A 13 1.24 -8.12 4.27
CA CYS A 13 2.09 -7.05 3.77
C CYS A 13 3.46 -7.61 3.39
N GLU A 14 4.05 -8.45 4.25
CA GLU A 14 5.28 -9.20 3.97
C GLU A 14 5.10 -10.11 2.74
N TRP A 15 3.96 -10.78 2.62
CA TRP A 15 3.68 -11.61 1.45
C TRP A 15 3.68 -10.82 0.15
N VAL A 16 3.05 -9.63 0.10
CA VAL A 16 3.08 -8.75 -1.08
C VAL A 16 4.51 -8.30 -1.38
N LYS A 17 5.26 -7.85 -0.36
CA LYS A 17 6.66 -7.43 -0.49
C LYS A 17 7.56 -8.55 -1.04
N SER A 18 7.30 -9.80 -0.66
CA SER A 18 8.06 -10.95 -1.14
C SER A 18 7.68 -11.42 -2.54
N HIS A 19 6.46 -11.12 -3.00
CA HIS A 19 5.96 -11.55 -4.31
C HIS A 19 6.04 -10.48 -5.40
N VAL A 20 6.13 -9.21 -5.03
CA VAL A 20 6.18 -8.07 -5.95
C VAL A 20 7.45 -7.28 -5.71
N ASP A 21 8.15 -6.96 -6.79
CA ASP A 21 9.28 -6.05 -6.74
C ASP A 21 8.80 -4.60 -6.63
N LEU A 22 8.67 -4.11 -5.40
CA LEU A 22 8.19 -2.76 -5.11
C LEU A 22 9.14 -1.66 -5.64
N ASN A 23 10.42 -1.99 -5.88
CA ASN A 23 11.40 -1.06 -6.44
C ASN A 23 11.22 -0.88 -7.96
N SER A 24 10.67 -1.87 -8.65
CA SER A 24 10.34 -1.78 -10.08
C SER A 24 9.05 -1.02 -10.36
N VAL A 25 8.23 -0.76 -9.33
CA VAL A 25 6.99 -0.01 -9.51
C VAL A 25 7.31 1.48 -9.53
N LYS A 26 7.10 2.09 -10.69
CA LYS A 26 7.27 3.53 -10.87
C LYS A 26 6.22 4.28 -10.04
N ASP A 27 6.63 5.37 -9.39
CA ASP A 27 5.73 6.27 -8.66
C ASP A 27 5.03 5.61 -7.43
N LEU A 28 5.64 4.56 -6.85
CA LEU A 28 5.15 3.88 -5.64
C LEU A 28 5.89 4.37 -4.38
N THR A 29 5.13 4.80 -3.38
CA THR A 29 5.64 5.15 -2.05
C THR A 29 5.10 4.16 -1.02
N VAL A 30 5.99 3.38 -0.41
CA VAL A 30 5.63 2.41 0.63
C VAL A 30 5.72 3.07 1.99
N LEU A 31 4.58 3.21 2.65
CA LEU A 31 4.47 3.83 3.97
C LEU A 31 4.20 2.75 5.00
N GLN A 32 4.94 2.79 6.10
CA GLN A 32 4.66 1.94 7.25
C GLN A 32 3.88 2.73 8.27
N LEU A 33 2.69 2.25 8.62
CA LEU A 33 1.86 2.75 9.70
C LEU A 33 2.55 2.40 11.02
N ASP A 34 3.31 3.36 11.51
CA ASP A 34 4.00 3.35 12.78
C ASP A 34 3.73 4.66 13.53
N GLN A 35 3.83 4.65 14.86
CA GLN A 35 3.63 5.86 15.67
C GLN A 35 4.68 6.93 15.38
N GLU A 36 5.87 6.53 14.92
CA GLU A 36 6.94 7.45 14.52
C GLU A 36 6.74 8.01 13.10
N ASN A 37 5.88 7.39 12.29
CA ASN A 37 5.64 7.80 10.90
C ASN A 37 4.35 8.60 10.77
N THR A 38 4.39 9.84 11.22
CA THR A 38 3.28 10.80 11.18
C THR A 38 2.79 11.09 9.76
N GLU A 39 3.67 11.03 8.75
CA GLU A 39 3.28 11.23 7.36
C GLU A 39 2.36 10.11 6.86
N ALA A 40 2.70 8.85 7.18
CA ALA A 40 1.87 7.70 6.86
C ALA A 40 0.47 7.81 7.48
N LEU A 41 0.39 8.27 8.73
CA LEU A 41 -0.87 8.49 9.43
C LEU A 41 -1.67 9.66 8.84
N ALA A 42 -1.00 10.75 8.46
CA ALA A 42 -1.63 11.91 7.85
C ALA A 42 -2.24 11.57 6.48
N LEU A 43 -1.50 10.86 5.63
CA LEU A 43 -2.01 10.42 4.33
C LEU A 43 -3.13 9.40 4.48
N LEU A 44 -3.01 8.47 5.42
CA LEU A 44 -4.08 7.51 5.72
C LEU A 44 -5.38 8.22 6.16
N ALA A 45 -5.25 9.28 6.97
CA ALA A 45 -6.38 10.12 7.38
C ALA A 45 -6.94 10.94 6.22
N TYR A 46 -6.08 11.47 5.36
CA TYR A 46 -6.45 12.22 4.16
C TYR A 46 -7.33 11.39 3.21
N TYR A 47 -6.98 10.13 2.97
CA TYR A 47 -7.75 9.20 2.13
C TYR A 47 -8.90 8.49 2.88
N GLU A 48 -9.25 8.94 4.09
CA GLU A 48 -10.28 8.34 4.95
C GLU A 48 -10.10 6.82 5.21
N CYS A 49 -8.88 6.32 5.05
CA CYS A 49 -8.53 4.90 5.15
C CYS A 49 -8.21 4.44 6.58
N VAL A 50 -8.37 5.32 7.58
CA VAL A 50 -8.06 5.02 8.99
C VAL A 50 -8.84 3.80 9.47
N SER A 51 -10.16 3.81 9.30
CA SER A 51 -11.03 2.69 9.67
C SER A 51 -10.77 1.42 8.87
N LEU A 52 -10.30 1.56 7.62
CA LEU A 52 -9.93 0.41 6.79
C LEU A 52 -8.63 -0.22 7.29
N SER A 53 -7.65 0.57 7.72
CA SER A 53 -6.35 0.08 8.20
C SER A 53 -6.47 -0.78 9.45
N GLU A 54 -7.48 -0.52 10.29
CA GLU A 54 -7.75 -1.31 11.48
C GLU A 54 -8.40 -2.66 11.14
N LYS A 55 -9.17 -2.72 10.04
CA LYS A 55 -9.90 -3.92 9.62
C LYS A 55 -9.12 -4.77 8.64
N GLN A 56 -8.37 -4.15 7.73
CA GLN A 56 -7.77 -4.83 6.59
C GLN A 56 -6.50 -4.11 6.10
N LEU A 57 -5.39 -4.83 6.16
CA LEU A 57 -4.10 -4.42 5.62
C LEU A 57 -3.54 -5.54 4.73
N PRO A 58 -2.66 -5.22 3.74
CA PRO A 58 -2.24 -3.88 3.31
C PRO A 58 -3.34 -3.09 2.58
N ILE A 59 -3.14 -1.77 2.45
CA ILE A 59 -3.99 -0.85 1.68
C ILE A 59 -3.12 -0.15 0.64
N LEU A 60 -3.53 -0.15 -0.61
CA LEU A 60 -2.90 0.60 -1.69
C LEU A 60 -3.86 1.71 -2.14
N VAL A 61 -3.34 2.91 -2.30
CA VAL A 61 -4.05 4.04 -2.87
C VAL A 61 -3.38 4.39 -4.18
N SER A 62 -4.10 4.29 -5.27
CA SER A 62 -3.62 4.63 -6.61
C SER A 62 -3.52 6.14 -6.79
N GLU A 63 -2.85 6.56 -7.87
CA GLU A 63 -2.79 7.97 -8.27
C GLU A 63 -4.16 8.62 -8.53
N SER A 64 -5.18 7.82 -8.82
CA SER A 64 -6.57 8.23 -9.04
C SER A 64 -7.42 8.22 -7.76
N ASP A 65 -6.79 8.23 -6.57
CA ASP A 65 -7.47 8.14 -5.26
C ASP A 65 -8.21 6.79 -5.02
N GLU A 66 -8.03 5.82 -5.91
CA GLU A 66 -8.66 4.51 -5.75
C GLU A 66 -8.02 3.70 -4.62
N VAL A 67 -8.85 3.31 -3.65
CA VAL A 67 -8.43 2.50 -2.50
C VAL A 67 -8.59 1.02 -2.82
N ILE A 68 -7.46 0.33 -2.96
CA ILE A 68 -7.36 -1.10 -3.24
C ILE A 68 -6.92 -1.82 -1.96
N THR A 69 -7.76 -2.73 -1.49
CA THR A 69 -7.49 -3.52 -0.29
C THR A 69 -7.31 -5.00 -0.62
N GLY A 70 -6.50 -5.68 0.20
CA GLY A 70 -6.27 -7.12 0.09
C GLY A 70 -5.02 -7.48 -0.73
N ALA A 71 -4.19 -8.36 -0.17
CA ALA A 71 -2.89 -8.73 -0.73
C ALA A 71 -2.95 -9.23 -2.19
N GLY A 72 -3.99 -9.98 -2.56
CA GLY A 72 -4.15 -10.49 -3.92
C GLY A 72 -4.46 -9.40 -4.96
N HIS A 73 -5.35 -8.45 -4.61
CA HIS A 73 -5.68 -7.33 -5.50
C HIS A 73 -4.52 -6.37 -5.63
N ILE A 74 -3.89 -6.02 -4.50
CA ILE A 74 -2.71 -5.15 -4.46
C ILE A 74 -1.59 -5.75 -5.30
N ARG A 75 -1.30 -7.04 -5.11
CA ARG A 75 -0.32 -7.74 -5.95
C ARG A 75 -0.66 -7.62 -7.43
N LYS A 76 -1.89 -7.94 -7.83
CA LYS A 76 -2.29 -7.89 -9.25
C LYS A 76 -2.20 -6.47 -9.83
N TYR A 77 -2.55 -5.46 -9.03
CA TYR A 77 -2.44 -4.06 -9.41
C TYR A 77 -0.98 -3.63 -9.60
N LEU A 78 -0.11 -3.98 -8.64
CA LEU A 78 1.32 -3.68 -8.71
C LEU A 78 2.00 -4.44 -9.85
N GLU A 79 1.67 -5.72 -10.08
CA GLU A 79 2.16 -6.49 -11.23
C GLU A 79 1.71 -5.88 -12.56
N SER A 80 0.50 -5.32 -12.62
CA SER A 80 0.01 -4.63 -13.82
C SER A 80 0.72 -3.30 -14.06
N ASN A 81 1.01 -2.53 -12.99
CA ASN A 81 1.75 -1.26 -13.08
C ASN A 81 3.26 -1.46 -13.27
N CYS A 82 3.78 -2.65 -13.01
CA CYS A 82 5.17 -3.01 -13.30
C CYS A 82 5.42 -3.26 -14.81
N LYS A 83 4.36 -3.35 -15.64
CA LYS A 83 4.46 -3.57 -17.09
C LYS A 83 4.43 -2.26 -17.87
N GLU A 84 5.54 -1.53 -17.85
CA GLU A 84 5.93 -0.67 -18.96
C GLU A 84 7.41 -0.89 -19.28
N ASN A 85 7.67 -1.90 -20.11
CA ASN A 85 8.79 -1.91 -21.06
C ASN A 85 8.45 -2.81 -22.25
#